data_AF-S8BJ94-F1
#
_entry.id   AF-S8BJ94-F1
#
_cell.length_a   1.000
_cell.length_b   1.000
_cell.length_c   1.000
_cell.angle_alpha   90.00
_cell.angle_beta   90.00
_cell.angle_gamma   90.00
#
_symmetry.space_group_name_H-M   'P 1'
#
loop_
_entity.id
_entity.type
_entity.pdbx_description
1 polymer ?
#
loop_
_entity_poly.entity_id
_entity_poly.type
_entity_poly.pdbx_seq_one_letter_code
_entity_poly.pdbx_strand_id
1 'polypeptide(L)'
;MKLLTANFLSCAVKACKSSPLSFPLHFKDAELASKSVPYNPVLLSNLLPRLDWPALVTSSKELGFALPDSKPDVARISTPSAASSPSDGDDTAMSMGATDEDEKTLRMLHKVLMETEVVEGKMVCGSCGFEYGIHQTVANFLLPSHLGTLSYHDRLRDTGLRYFAEDSRTCEFKI
;
A
#
# COMPACT_ATOMS: atom_id res chain seq x y z
N MET A 1 -8.79 -3.72 1.46
CA MET A 1 -7.39 -3.88 1.87
C MET A 1 -6.91 -2.62 2.56
N LYS A 2 -6.21 -2.73 3.69
CA LYS A 2 -5.63 -1.56 4.37
C LYS A 2 -4.49 -0.96 3.56
N LEU A 3 -4.37 0.36 3.57
CA LEU A 3 -3.26 1.04 2.90
C LEU A 3 -1.90 0.67 3.51
N LEU A 4 -1.86 0.39 4.81
CA LEU A 4 -0.69 -0.16 5.48
C LEU A 4 -0.17 -1.43 4.79
N THR A 5 -1.07 -2.33 4.37
CA THR A 5 -0.69 -3.57 3.69
C THR A 5 -0.09 -3.28 2.31
N ALA A 6 -0.69 -2.35 1.55
CA ALA A 6 -0.20 -1.98 0.22
C ALA A 6 1.23 -1.43 0.23
N ASN A 7 1.65 -0.77 1.32
CA ASN A 7 3.02 -0.26 1.48
C ASN A 7 4.10 -1.37 1.63
N PHE A 8 3.70 -2.64 1.75
CA PHE A 8 4.62 -3.78 1.78
C PHE A 8 4.39 -4.77 0.63
N LEU A 9 3.47 -4.47 -0.28
CA LEU A 9 3.13 -5.34 -1.41
C LEU A 9 3.79 -4.86 -2.69
N SER A 10 4.51 -5.77 -3.35
CA SER A 10 5.09 -5.57 -4.67
C SER A 10 4.50 -6.55 -5.68
N CYS A 11 4.77 -6.32 -6.96
CA CYS A 11 4.32 -7.20 -8.03
C CYS A 11 4.81 -8.64 -7.82
N ALA A 12 3.89 -9.61 -7.86
CA ALA A 12 4.20 -11.03 -7.72
C ALA A 12 4.84 -11.65 -8.97
N VAL A 13 4.78 -10.98 -10.14
CA VAL A 13 5.34 -11.50 -11.40
C VAL A 13 6.85 -11.63 -11.26
N LYS A 14 7.40 -12.82 -11.52
CA LYS A 14 8.80 -13.14 -11.26
C LYS A 14 9.79 -12.20 -11.99
N ALA A 15 9.45 -11.80 -13.22
CA ALA A 15 10.25 -10.86 -14.01
C ALA A 15 10.30 -9.44 -13.40
N CYS A 16 9.35 -9.08 -12.53
CA CYS A 16 9.28 -7.76 -11.90
C CYS A 16 10.12 -7.65 -10.62
N LYS A 17 10.63 -8.75 -10.06
CA LYS A 17 11.33 -8.74 -8.76
C LYS A 17 12.56 -7.83 -8.72
N SER A 18 13.26 -7.66 -9.84
CA SER A 18 14.42 -6.77 -9.94
C SER A 18 14.07 -5.36 -10.42
N SER A 19 12.81 -5.11 -10.78
CA SER A 19 12.37 -3.83 -11.33
C SER A 19 11.97 -2.89 -10.19
N PRO A 20 12.53 -1.66 -10.12
CA PRO A 20 12.13 -0.68 -9.12
C PRO A 20 10.70 -0.17 -9.35
N LEU A 21 10.14 -0.34 -10.56
CA LEU A 21 8.76 0.03 -10.89
C LEU A 21 7.73 -1.03 -10.46
N SER A 22 8.18 -2.12 -9.82
CA SER A 22 7.30 -3.16 -9.27
C SER A 22 6.69 -2.81 -7.91
N PHE A 23 7.15 -1.72 -7.32
CA PHE A 23 6.71 -1.18 -6.04
C PHE A 23 6.80 0.36 -6.06
N PRO A 24 5.78 1.09 -5.56
CA PRO A 24 4.47 0.60 -5.13
C PRO A 24 3.61 0.10 -6.30
N LEU A 25 2.53 -0.62 -5.96
CA LEU A 25 1.44 -0.87 -6.91
C LEU A 25 0.47 0.33 -6.91
N HIS A 26 -0.06 0.68 -8.08
CA HIS A 26 -0.87 1.88 -8.26
C HIS A 26 -2.36 1.57 -8.21
N PHE A 27 -3.12 2.27 -7.37
CA PHE A 27 -4.56 2.08 -7.25
C PHE A 27 -5.29 2.69 -8.45
N LYS A 28 -6.30 1.97 -8.95
CA LYS A 28 -7.26 2.46 -9.95
C LYS A 28 -8.67 2.03 -9.57
N ASP A 29 -9.63 2.90 -9.86
CA ASP A 29 -11.07 2.65 -9.67
C ASP A 29 -11.38 2.15 -8.24
N ALA A 30 -10.70 2.73 -7.24
CA ALA A 30 -10.74 2.26 -5.87
C ALA A 30 -11.91 2.87 -5.08
N GLU A 31 -12.72 2.00 -4.49
CA GLU A 31 -13.77 2.37 -3.54
C GLU A 31 -13.25 2.21 -2.12
N LEU A 32 -13.45 3.24 -1.28
CA LEU A 32 -12.91 3.30 0.07
C LEU A 32 -14.00 3.14 1.13
N ALA A 33 -13.66 2.43 2.20
CA ALA A 33 -14.39 2.42 3.45
C ALA A 33 -13.48 2.81 4.61
N SER A 34 -14.07 3.42 5.64
CA SER A 34 -13.38 3.77 6.88
C SER A 34 -13.84 2.83 8.00
N LYS A 35 -12.90 2.12 8.62
CA LYS A 35 -13.13 1.23 9.75
C LYS A 35 -12.50 1.82 11.00
N SER A 36 -13.32 2.17 11.99
CA SER A 36 -12.85 2.73 13.26
C SER A 36 -11.91 1.75 13.96
N VAL A 37 -10.71 2.22 14.33
CA VAL A 37 -9.70 1.48 15.08
C VAL A 37 -9.21 2.37 16.22
N PRO A 38 -9.02 1.86 17.46
CA PRO A 38 -8.52 2.68 18.55
C PRO A 38 -7.14 3.27 18.23
N TYR A 39 -6.98 4.56 18.49
CA TYR A 39 -5.74 5.27 18.26
C TYR A 39 -4.63 4.74 19.18
N ASN A 40 -3.50 4.33 18.57
CA ASN A 40 -2.32 3.86 19.31
C ASN A 40 -1.05 4.51 18.74
N PRO A 41 -0.50 5.56 19.40
CA PRO A 41 0.68 6.27 18.91
C PRO A 41 1.95 5.41 18.98
N VAL A 42 2.04 4.48 19.93
CA VAL A 42 3.20 3.58 20.10
C VAL A 42 3.30 2.60 18.92
N LEU A 43 2.16 2.13 18.41
CA LEU A 43 2.14 1.28 17.23
C LEU A 43 2.62 2.05 15.99
N LEU A 44 2.18 3.30 15.82
CA LEU A 44 2.57 4.14 14.69
C LEU A 44 4.06 4.49 14.74
N SER A 45 4.60 4.84 15.91
CA SER A 45 6.03 5.14 16.07
C SER A 45 6.91 3.92 15.74
N ASN A 46 6.47 2.71 16.08
CA ASN A 46 7.17 1.47 15.75
C ASN A 46 7.04 1.06 14.27
N LEU A 47 5.92 1.42 13.62
CA LEU A 47 5.70 1.14 12.20
C LEU A 47 6.45 2.12 11.31
N LEU A 48 6.51 3.40 11.69
CA LEU A 48 7.09 4.48 10.90
C LEU A 48 8.45 4.11 10.29
N PRO A 49 9.44 3.57 11.02
CA PRO A 49 10.75 3.22 10.45
C PRO A 49 10.69 2.22 9.30
N ARG A 50 9.67 1.35 9.27
CA ARG A 50 9.51 0.31 8.25
C ARG A 50 8.73 0.76 7.01
N LEU A 51 8.02 1.87 7.09
CA LEU A 51 7.24 2.39 5.97
C LEU A 51 8.15 3.02 4.92
N ASP A 52 7.88 2.68 3.67
CA ASP A 52 8.39 3.41 2.52
C ASP A 52 7.53 4.67 2.33
N TRP A 53 8.10 5.82 2.70
CA TRP A 53 7.38 7.09 2.71
C TRP A 53 7.02 7.60 1.31
N PRO A 54 7.93 7.58 0.31
CA PRO A 54 7.58 7.99 -1.06
C PRO A 54 6.45 7.15 -1.67
N ALA A 55 6.48 5.83 -1.47
CA ALA A 55 5.42 4.94 -1.92
C ALA A 55 4.09 5.25 -1.23
N LEU A 56 4.11 5.45 0.09
CA LEU A 56 2.91 5.77 0.84
C LEU A 56 2.28 7.09 0.37
N VAL A 57 3.08 8.14 0.19
CA VAL A 57 2.60 9.43 -0.32
C VAL A 57 1.97 9.28 -1.71
N THR A 58 2.56 8.45 -2.57
CA THR A 58 2.02 8.16 -3.92
C THR A 58 0.66 7.46 -3.82
N SER A 59 0.57 6.34 -3.09
CA SER A 59 -0.68 5.60 -2.93
C SER A 59 -1.76 6.40 -2.19
N SER A 60 -1.37 7.23 -1.21
CA SER A 60 -2.30 8.15 -0.54
C SER A 60 -2.87 9.19 -1.49
N LYS A 61 -2.03 9.80 -2.35
CA LYS A 61 -2.46 10.78 -3.36
C LYS A 61 -3.45 10.16 -4.36
N GLU A 62 -3.19 8.92 -4.81
CA GLU A 62 -4.09 8.18 -5.71
C GLU A 62 -5.47 7.92 -5.09
N LEU A 63 -5.52 7.72 -3.78
CA LEU A 63 -6.75 7.49 -3.01
C LEU A 63 -7.41 8.78 -2.49
N GLY A 64 -6.87 9.96 -2.83
CA GLY A 64 -7.44 11.26 -2.45
C GLY A 64 -7.01 11.80 -1.07
N PHE A 65 -5.96 11.26 -0.47
CA PHE A 65 -5.38 11.75 0.78
C PHE A 65 -4.08 12.54 0.54
N ALA A 66 -3.92 13.67 1.24
CA ALA A 66 -2.70 14.46 1.23
C ALA A 66 -1.88 14.17 2.49
N LEU A 67 -0.70 13.56 2.33
CA LEU A 67 0.30 13.37 3.38
C LEU A 67 1.45 14.39 3.21
N PRO A 68 2.17 14.73 4.29
CA PRO A 68 3.31 15.64 4.20
C PRO A 68 4.45 15.02 3.38
N ASP A 69 5.20 15.86 2.68
CA ASP A 69 6.28 15.40 1.79
C ASP A 69 7.44 14.75 2.57
N SER A 70 7.71 15.22 3.79
CA SER A 70 8.74 14.65 4.67
C SER A 70 8.16 13.69 5.71
N LYS A 71 8.82 12.54 5.87
CA LYS A 71 8.51 11.54 6.91
C LYS A 71 8.68 12.16 8.30
N PRO A 72 7.69 12.02 9.21
CA PRO A 72 7.81 12.47 10.59
C PRO A 72 8.94 11.75 11.34
N ASP A 73 9.64 12.48 12.21
CA ASP A 73 10.75 11.94 12.99
C ASP A 73 10.24 11.18 14.24
N VAL A 74 10.52 9.88 14.28
CA VAL A 74 10.11 8.96 15.36
C VAL A 74 10.69 9.30 16.72
N ALA A 75 11.86 9.95 16.76
CA ALA A 75 12.50 10.34 18.01
C ALA A 75 11.69 11.40 18.77
N ARG A 76 10.92 12.22 18.04
CA ARG A 76 10.06 13.27 18.61
C ARG A 76 8.70 12.76 19.09
N ILE A 77 8.34 11.54 18.70
CA ILE A 77 7.00 10.94 18.89
C ILE A 77 6.97 9.95 20.06
N SER A 78 8.13 9.41 20.45
CA SER A 78 8.22 8.24 21.35
C SER A 78 8.14 8.55 22.85
N THR A 79 7.82 9.78 23.24
CA THR A 79 7.50 10.09 24.65
C THR A 79 6.01 9.83 24.88
N PRO A 80 5.62 8.70 25.52
CA PRO A 80 4.27 8.59 26.02
C PRO A 80 4.10 9.67 27.11
N SER A 81 3.46 10.79 26.73
CA SER A 81 2.67 11.55 27.69
C SER A 81 1.70 10.57 28.32
N ALA A 82 1.76 10.48 29.65
CA ALA A 82 0.95 9.62 30.48
C ALA A 82 -0.51 9.61 30.02
N ALA A 83 -1.12 8.42 30.12
CA ALA A 83 -2.55 8.33 30.26
C ALA A 83 -3.02 9.39 31.25
N SER A 84 -3.98 10.19 30.79
CA SER A 84 -4.76 11.15 31.54
C SER A 84 -5.06 10.70 32.97
N SER A 85 -4.36 11.31 33.92
CA SER A 85 -4.93 11.67 35.22
C SER A 85 -4.62 13.15 35.42
N PRO A 86 -5.61 14.02 35.67
CA PRO A 86 -5.34 15.37 36.11
C PRO A 86 -4.87 15.30 37.57
N SER A 87 -3.56 15.42 37.79
CA SER A 87 -3.02 15.72 39.11
C SER A 87 -2.75 17.22 39.18
N ASP A 88 -3.58 17.92 39.95
CA ASP A 88 -3.32 19.28 40.39
C ASP A 88 -1.97 19.35 41.13
N GLY A 89 -1.11 20.30 40.74
CA GLY A 89 -0.02 20.80 41.57
C GLY A 89 1.39 20.72 40.96
N ASP A 90 2.00 21.91 40.86
CA ASP A 90 3.41 22.22 41.14
C ASP A 90 4.46 22.09 40.01
N ASP A 91 4.69 23.25 39.37
CA ASP A 91 5.94 23.97 39.07
C ASP A 91 7.22 23.23 38.65
N THR A 92 7.76 23.67 37.49
CA THR A 92 9.19 23.71 37.06
C THR A 92 9.54 22.90 35.80
N ALA A 93 9.67 23.66 34.71
CA ALA A 93 10.06 23.34 33.33
C ALA A 93 11.40 22.55 33.18
N MET A 94 11.71 21.80 32.11
CA MET A 94 11.33 21.87 30.69
C MET A 94 11.24 20.45 30.09
N SER A 95 10.04 20.03 29.70
CA SER A 95 9.84 18.83 28.88
C SER A 95 9.58 19.28 27.44
N MET A 96 10.47 18.92 26.50
CA MET A 96 10.16 18.99 25.07
C MET A 96 9.07 17.97 24.76
N GLY A 97 7.83 18.37 24.99
CA GLY A 97 6.64 17.63 24.58
C GLY A 97 6.53 17.60 23.06
N ALA A 98 5.88 16.55 22.54
CA ALA A 98 5.46 16.50 21.14
C ALA A 98 4.67 17.77 20.80
N THR A 99 4.96 18.38 19.65
CA THR A 99 4.22 19.58 19.23
C THR A 99 2.80 19.21 18.81
N ASP A 100 1.84 20.13 18.95
CA ASP A 100 0.45 19.90 18.50
C ASP A 100 0.39 19.45 17.03
N GLU A 101 1.35 19.86 16.21
CA GLU A 101 1.48 19.48 14.80
C GLU A 101 1.92 18.02 14.62
N ASP A 102 2.79 17.51 15.48
CA ASP A 102 3.21 16.10 15.47
C ASP A 102 2.02 15.19 15.83
N GLU A 103 1.21 15.58 16.81
CA GLU A 103 0.03 14.82 17.21
C GLU A 103 -1.03 14.79 16.10
N LYS A 104 -1.30 15.94 15.44
CA LYS A 104 -2.21 16.01 14.28
C LYS A 104 -1.72 15.09 13.16
N THR A 105 -0.41 15.09 12.90
CA THR A 105 0.20 14.25 11.87
C THR A 105 0.02 12.76 12.19
N LEU A 106 0.20 12.35 13.45
CA LEU A 106 -0.02 10.97 13.87
C LEU A 106 -1.47 10.54 13.78
N ARG A 107 -2.41 11.42 14.13
CA ARG A 107 -3.85 11.15 13.98
C ARG A 107 -4.24 11.00 12.50
N MET A 108 -3.65 11.82 11.62
CA MET A 108 -3.83 11.66 10.17
C MET A 108 -3.24 10.33 9.67
N LEU A 109 -2.03 9.96 10.11
CA LEU A 109 -1.42 8.68 9.77
C LEU A 109 -2.24 7.49 10.27
N HIS A 110 -2.80 7.56 11.47
CA HIS A 110 -3.72 6.56 12.00
C HIS A 110 -4.92 6.36 11.06
N LYS A 111 -5.59 7.45 10.68
CA LYS A 111 -6.74 7.41 9.79
C LYS A 111 -6.40 6.77 8.43
N VAL A 112 -5.27 7.18 7.85
CA VAL A 112 -4.84 6.72 6.52
C VAL A 112 -4.34 5.27 6.55
N LEU A 113 -3.55 4.87 7.55
CA LEU A 113 -2.93 3.53 7.59
C LEU A 113 -3.82 2.47 8.24
N MET A 114 -4.53 2.83 9.30
CA MET A 114 -5.25 1.87 10.15
C MET A 114 -6.74 1.81 9.85
N GLU A 115 -7.36 2.95 9.54
CA GLU A 115 -8.81 3.06 9.36
C GLU A 115 -9.24 2.96 7.91
N THR A 116 -8.40 3.38 6.96
CA THR A 116 -8.76 3.36 5.54
C THR A 116 -8.58 1.97 4.94
N GLU A 117 -9.65 1.45 4.34
CA GLU A 117 -9.70 0.16 3.66
C GLU A 117 -10.25 0.33 2.23
N VAL A 118 -9.55 -0.20 1.22
CA VAL A 118 -10.06 -0.30 -0.15
C VAL A 118 -11.01 -1.50 -0.25
N VAL A 119 -12.30 -1.27 -0.47
CA VAL A 119 -13.31 -2.35 -0.51
C VAL A 119 -13.32 -3.03 -1.87
N GLU A 120 -13.38 -2.24 -2.94
CA GLU A 120 -13.37 -2.67 -4.33
C GLU A 120 -12.34 -1.83 -5.11
N GLY A 121 -11.81 -2.37 -6.20
CA GLY A 121 -10.93 -1.66 -7.11
C GLY A 121 -9.82 -2.54 -7.67
N LYS A 122 -8.73 -1.94 -8.15
CA LYS A 122 -7.58 -2.69 -8.64
C LYS A 122 -6.26 -2.00 -8.36
N MET A 123 -5.19 -2.79 -8.29
CA MET A 123 -3.81 -2.32 -8.19
C MET A 123 -3.04 -2.71 -9.45
N VAL A 124 -2.36 -1.77 -10.08
CA VAL A 124 -1.63 -2.00 -11.34
C VAL A 124 -0.14 -1.90 -11.11
N CYS A 125 0.61 -2.88 -11.59
CA CYS A 125 2.07 -2.85 -11.55
C CYS A 125 2.63 -1.83 -12.56
N GLY A 126 3.49 -0.92 -12.10
CA GLY A 126 4.17 0.06 -12.96
C GLY A 126 5.20 -0.55 -13.92
N SER A 127 5.67 -1.77 -13.67
CA SER A 127 6.66 -2.45 -14.52
C SER A 127 6.05 -3.34 -15.62
N CYS A 128 5.06 -4.17 -15.30
CA CYS A 128 4.48 -5.12 -16.25
C CYS A 128 3.03 -4.81 -16.65
N GLY A 129 2.39 -3.84 -15.98
CA GLY A 129 0.99 -3.48 -16.24
C GLY A 129 -0.04 -4.50 -15.77
N PHE A 130 0.37 -5.58 -15.09
CA PHE A 130 -0.58 -6.57 -14.56
C PHE A 130 -1.50 -5.94 -13.51
N GLU A 131 -2.80 -6.24 -13.61
CA GLU A 131 -3.84 -5.71 -12.74
C GLU A 131 -4.25 -6.75 -11.69
N TYR A 132 -4.12 -6.37 -10.42
CA TYR A 132 -4.56 -7.14 -9.26
C TYR A 132 -5.93 -6.63 -8.80
N GLY A 133 -6.98 -7.41 -8.98
CA GLY A 133 -8.33 -7.05 -8.52
C GLY A 133 -8.43 -7.10 -7.00
N ILE A 134 -9.12 -6.11 -6.42
CA ILE A 134 -9.51 -6.06 -5.02
C ILE A 134 -11.02 -6.25 -4.98
N HIS A 135 -11.46 -7.30 -4.30
CA HIS A 135 -12.88 -7.59 -4.08
C HIS A 135 -13.13 -7.86 -2.61
N GLN A 136 -14.14 -7.22 -2.03
CA GLN A 136 -14.51 -7.36 -0.63
C GLN A 136 -13.29 -7.23 0.30
N THR A 137 -12.48 -6.19 0.09
CA THR A 137 -11.26 -5.91 0.86
C THR A 137 -10.08 -6.88 0.62
N VAL A 138 -10.24 -7.96 -0.15
CA VAL A 138 -9.21 -8.96 -0.45
C VAL A 138 -8.61 -8.70 -1.84
N ALA A 139 -7.29 -8.47 -1.89
CA ALA A 139 -6.59 -8.37 -3.17
C ALA A 139 -6.21 -9.76 -3.69
N ASN A 140 -6.51 -10.02 -4.95
CA ASN A 140 -6.16 -11.25 -5.64
C ASN A 140 -4.76 -11.14 -6.26
N PHE A 141 -3.78 -11.84 -5.68
CA PHE A 141 -2.41 -11.95 -6.19
C PHE A 141 -2.14 -13.25 -6.95
N LEU A 142 -3.18 -14.02 -7.28
CA LEU A 142 -3.03 -15.23 -8.08
C LEU A 142 -2.65 -14.86 -9.51
N LEU A 143 -1.53 -15.44 -9.96
CA LEU A 143 -1.04 -15.25 -11.31
C LEU A 143 -1.51 -16.42 -12.20
N PRO A 144 -1.88 -16.15 -13.46
CA PRO A 144 -1.96 -17.17 -14.49
C PRO A 144 -0.66 -18.00 -14.56
N SER A 145 -0.79 -19.28 -14.92
CA SER A 145 0.34 -20.22 -14.96
C SER A 145 1.52 -19.70 -15.79
N HIS A 146 1.25 -19.00 -16.90
CA HIS A 146 2.29 -18.45 -17.78
C HIS A 146 3.05 -17.24 -17.20
N LEU A 147 2.54 -16.59 -16.14
CA LEU A 147 3.22 -15.48 -15.44
C LEU A 147 3.91 -15.93 -14.15
N GLY A 148 3.47 -17.06 -13.57
CA GLY A 148 4.04 -17.65 -12.35
C GLY A 148 5.21 -18.61 -12.61
N THR A 149 5.15 -19.37 -13.71
CA THR A 149 6.23 -20.27 -14.13
C THR A 149 6.87 -19.76 -15.41
N LEU A 150 8.14 -19.34 -15.32
CA LEU A 150 9.05 -19.40 -16.46
C LEU A 150 9.28 -20.89 -16.80
N SER A 151 8.29 -21.53 -17.42
CA SER A 151 8.47 -22.80 -18.08
C SER A 151 8.28 -22.60 -19.58
N TYR A 152 9.41 -22.57 -20.26
CA TYR A 152 9.57 -22.84 -21.69
C TYR A 152 9.16 -21.74 -22.68
N HIS A 153 8.02 -21.07 -22.55
CA HIS A 153 7.53 -20.16 -23.60
C HIS A 153 8.32 -18.84 -23.74
N ASP A 154 8.92 -18.32 -22.67
CA ASP A 154 9.77 -17.13 -22.77
C ASP A 154 11.12 -17.39 -23.44
N ARG A 155 11.50 -18.66 -23.67
CA ARG A 155 12.63 -19.01 -24.55
C ARG A 155 12.26 -18.96 -26.03
N LEU A 156 10.96 -19.00 -26.37
CA LEU A 156 10.45 -18.94 -27.74
C LEU A 156 10.01 -17.52 -28.15
N ARG A 157 9.99 -16.55 -27.23
CA ARG A 157 9.72 -15.15 -27.57
C ARG A 157 10.97 -14.42 -28.07
N ASP A 158 12.15 -14.95 -27.78
CA ASP A 158 13.44 -14.47 -28.32
C ASP A 158 13.67 -14.92 -29.78
N THR A 159 12.79 -15.76 -30.35
CA THR A 159 12.86 -16.21 -31.75
C THR A 159 11.91 -15.46 -32.71
N GLY A 160 11.29 -14.35 -32.29
CA GLY A 160 10.65 -13.43 -33.24
C GLY A 160 9.33 -13.89 -33.90
N LEU A 161 8.63 -14.88 -33.34
CA LEU A 161 7.29 -15.25 -33.82
C LEU A 161 6.22 -14.37 -33.18
N ARG A 162 5.79 -13.35 -33.92
CA ARG A 162 4.58 -12.56 -33.63
C ARG A 162 3.36 -13.48 -33.73
N TYR A 163 2.69 -13.74 -32.62
CA TYR A 163 1.33 -14.28 -32.64
C TYR A 163 0.38 -13.13 -33.01
N PHE A 164 -0.19 -13.18 -34.21
CA PHE A 164 -1.37 -12.43 -34.56
C PHE A 164 -2.54 -13.00 -33.75
N ALA A 165 -3.12 -12.20 -32.87
CA ALA A 165 -4.43 -12.50 -32.29
C ALA A 165 -5.49 -12.19 -33.35
N GLU A 166 -5.86 -13.17 -34.16
CA GLU A 166 -7.08 -13.10 -34.98
C GLU A 166 -8.24 -13.72 -34.20
N ASP A 167 -9.09 -12.81 -33.74
CA ASP A 167 -10.54 -12.79 -33.79
C ASP A 167 -11.37 -14.09 -33.68
N SER A 168 -12.38 -13.95 -32.82
CA SER A 168 -13.61 -14.72 -32.68
C SER A 168 -14.07 -15.62 -33.85
N ARG A 169 -14.32 -16.92 -33.56
CA ARG A 169 -15.62 -17.63 -33.70
C ARG A 169 -15.48 -19.15 -33.82
N THR A 170 -16.41 -19.84 -33.15
CA THR A 170 -16.94 -21.21 -33.40
C THR A 170 -15.98 -22.41 -33.34
N CYS A 171 -15.98 -23.11 -32.21
CA CYS A 171 -15.67 -24.54 -32.16
C CYS A 171 -16.96 -25.36 -32.37
N GLU A 172 -17.29 -25.70 -33.62
CA GLU A 172 -18.12 -26.87 -33.90
C GLU A 172 -17.22 -28.10 -33.92
N PHE A 173 -17.44 -29.02 -32.98
CA PHE A 173 -16.88 -30.36 -33.01
C PHE A 173 -17.77 -31.24 -33.90
N LYS A 174 -17.21 -31.77 -34.99
CA LYS A 174 -17.80 -32.88 -35.72
C LYS A 174 -16.71 -33.85 -36.17
N ILE A 175 -16.66 -35.01 -35.53
CA ILE A 175 -16.36 -36.31 -36.15
C ILE A 175 -17.32 -37.32 -35.49
#